data_AF-W3VC58-F1
#
_entry.id   AF-W3VC58-F1
#
_cell.length_a   1.000
_cell.length_b   1.000
_cell.length_c   1.000
_cell.angle_alpha   90.00
_cell.angle_beta   90.00
_cell.angle_gamma   90.00
#
_symmetry.space_group_name_H-M   'P 1'
#
loop_
_entity.id
_entity.type
_entity.pdbx_description
1 polymer ?
#
loop_
_entity_poly.entity_id
_entity_poly.type
_entity_poly.pdbx_seq_one_letter_code
_entity_poly.pdbx_strand_id
1 'polypeptide(L)'
;MVPRQKCPSAGPAIAGGVTLWSKNGEQSVLTLHEAAIELLEASPEPLAVLESFAERITPSSWTGSLANIMQARSRAISTLSKHARPDIAEAAKVVCEKMIQWVERQKEREQREDREREQRFE
;
A
#
# COMPACT_ATOMS: atom_id res chain seq x y z
N MET A 1 -32.97 4.48 20.93
CA MET A 1 -32.64 5.55 19.96
C MET A 1 -31.51 5.04 19.08
N VAL A 2 -31.81 4.67 17.84
CA VAL A 2 -30.85 4.44 16.74
C VAL A 2 -31.55 5.10 15.55
N PRO A 3 -30.87 5.86 14.67
CA PRO A 3 -29.75 5.33 13.91
C PRO A 3 -28.61 6.33 13.60
N ARG A 4 -27.43 5.81 13.28
CA ARG A 4 -26.75 6.10 11.99
C ARG A 4 -25.77 4.97 11.66
N GLN A 5 -26.29 4.02 10.89
CA GLN A 5 -25.51 3.37 9.83
C GLN A 5 -24.75 4.45 9.05
N LYS A 6 -23.43 4.29 8.96
CA LYS A 6 -22.61 4.84 7.88
C LYS A 6 -21.35 4.00 7.76
N CYS A 7 -21.52 2.80 7.24
CA CYS A 7 -20.53 2.29 6.30
C CYS A 7 -21.00 2.76 4.92
N PRO A 8 -20.21 3.60 4.25
CA PRO A 8 -19.87 3.30 2.88
C PRO A 8 -18.36 3.15 2.81
N SER A 9 -17.92 2.16 2.06
CA SER A 9 -16.55 1.99 1.60
C SER A 9 -15.90 3.36 1.34
N ALA A 10 -14.97 3.75 2.20
CA ALA A 10 -14.06 4.84 1.89
C ALA A 10 -13.09 4.33 0.81
N GLY A 11 -13.57 4.25 -0.43
CA GLY A 11 -12.68 4.29 -1.58
C GLY A 11 -12.00 5.65 -1.52
N PRO A 12 -10.68 5.73 -1.30
CA PRO A 12 -10.01 7.02 -1.30
C PRO A 12 -10.11 7.59 -2.70
N ALA A 13 -10.43 8.89 -2.75
CA ALA A 13 -10.41 9.78 -3.89
C ALA A 13 -9.68 9.21 -5.13
N ILE A 14 -10.42 9.15 -6.24
CA ILE A 14 -9.90 8.92 -7.58
C ILE A 14 -9.06 10.15 -7.95
N ALA A 15 -7.85 10.23 -7.42
CA ALA A 15 -6.84 11.18 -7.85
C ALA A 15 -5.63 10.36 -8.29
N GLY A 16 -5.54 10.15 -9.61
CA GLY A 16 -4.44 9.45 -10.27
C GLY A 16 -4.84 8.18 -11.03
N GLY A 17 -5.70 8.33 -12.04
CA GLY A 17 -5.84 7.49 -13.26
C GLY A 17 -6.19 6.00 -13.16
N VAL A 18 -5.64 5.26 -12.20
CA VAL A 18 -5.82 3.82 -12.03
C VAL A 18 -6.08 3.52 -10.56
N THR A 19 -7.13 2.73 -10.31
CA THR A 19 -7.34 2.09 -9.02
C THR A 19 -6.21 1.09 -8.81
N LEU A 20 -5.33 1.32 -7.83
CA LEU A 20 -4.16 0.48 -7.61
C LEU A 20 -4.47 -0.77 -6.77
N TRP A 21 -5.42 -0.64 -5.84
CA TRP A 21 -5.68 -1.65 -4.81
C TRP A 21 -7.04 -2.29 -5.02
N SER A 22 -7.09 -3.61 -5.00
CA SER A 22 -8.33 -4.40 -4.95
C SER A 22 -8.40 -5.17 -3.63
N LYS A 23 -9.62 -5.34 -3.11
CA LYS A 23 -9.88 -6.14 -1.91
C LYS A 23 -10.68 -7.36 -2.32
N ASN A 24 -10.11 -8.55 -2.18
CA ASN A 24 -10.85 -9.78 -2.45
C ASN A 24 -11.89 -10.01 -1.33
N GLY A 25 -13.17 -10.09 -1.70
CA GLY A 25 -14.30 -10.14 -0.77
C GLY A 25 -14.32 -11.34 0.16
N GLU A 26 -13.67 -12.44 -0.22
CA GLU A 26 -13.69 -13.69 0.55
C GLU A 26 -12.55 -13.81 1.57
N GLN A 27 -11.40 -13.18 1.32
CA GLN A 27 -10.20 -13.38 2.16
C GLN A 27 -9.64 -12.08 2.76
N SER A 28 -10.27 -10.92 2.50
CA SER A 28 -9.77 -9.60 2.91
C SER A 28 -8.29 -9.36 2.56
N VAL A 29 -7.77 -10.08 1.57
CA VAL A 29 -6.40 -9.92 1.06
C VAL A 29 -6.40 -8.71 0.13
N LEU A 30 -5.46 -7.81 0.37
CA LEU A 30 -5.19 -6.67 -0.49
C LEU A 30 -4.32 -7.12 -1.66
N THR A 31 -4.79 -6.91 -2.88
CA THR A 31 -4.06 -7.23 -4.11
C THR A 31 -3.92 -5.99 -4.99
N LEU A 32 -3.03 -6.07 -5.98
CA LEU A 32 -3.05 -5.09 -7.08
C LEU A 32 -4.31 -5.29 -7.92
N HIS A 33 -4.85 -4.18 -8.43
CA HIS A 33 -5.94 -4.20 -9.39
C HIS A 33 -5.42 -4.67 -10.77
N GLU A 34 -6.24 -5.38 -11.53
CA GLU A 34 -5.88 -5.92 -12.84
C GLU A 34 -5.39 -4.84 -13.80
N ALA A 35 -6.14 -3.74 -13.95
CA ALA A 35 -5.71 -2.58 -14.76
C ALA A 35 -4.34 -1.99 -14.37
N ALA A 36 -3.90 -2.11 -13.11
CA ALA A 36 -2.56 -1.67 -12.71
C ALA A 36 -1.47 -2.66 -13.18
N ILE A 37 -1.79 -3.95 -13.21
CA ILE A 37 -0.93 -5.00 -13.76
C ILE A 37 -0.83 -4.84 -15.27
N GLU A 38 -1.96 -4.64 -15.97
CA GLU A 38 -1.97 -4.39 -17.42
C GLU A 38 -1.14 -3.16 -17.80
N LEU A 39 -1.25 -2.06 -17.04
CA LEU A 39 -0.42 -0.88 -17.23
C LEU A 39 1.07 -1.19 -17.08
N LEU A 40 1.43 -1.98 -16.07
CA LEU A 40 2.81 -2.40 -15.82
C LEU A 40 3.34 -3.28 -16.95
N GLU A 41 2.53 -4.20 -17.46
CA GLU A 41 2.87 -5.08 -18.58
C GLU A 41 2.92 -4.32 -19.92
N ALA A 42 2.13 -3.27 -20.12
CA ALA A 42 2.22 -2.45 -21.31
C ALA A 42 3.44 -1.50 -21.28
N SER A 43 4.07 -1.31 -20.13
CA SER A 43 5.17 -0.35 -19.96
C SER A 43 6.50 -0.87 -20.53
N PRO A 44 7.23 -0.04 -21.31
CA PRO A 44 8.62 -0.32 -21.67
C PRO A 44 9.58 -0.12 -20.49
N GLU A 45 9.16 0.58 -19.44
CA GLU A 45 9.95 0.84 -18.22
C GLU A 45 9.18 0.40 -16.96
N PRO A 46 9.16 -0.91 -16.63
CA PRO A 46 8.43 -1.43 -15.47
C PRO A 46 8.87 -0.83 -14.14
N LEU A 47 10.16 -0.50 -14.00
CA LEU A 47 10.70 0.08 -12.78
C LEU A 47 10.05 1.43 -12.47
N ALA A 48 9.96 2.34 -13.45
CA ALA A 48 9.35 3.66 -13.25
C ALA A 48 7.87 3.57 -12.83
N VAL A 49 7.13 2.61 -13.40
CA VAL A 49 5.73 2.34 -13.02
C VAL A 49 5.65 1.82 -11.59
N LEU A 50 6.52 0.88 -11.21
CA LEU A 50 6.54 0.33 -9.85
C LEU A 50 6.99 1.36 -8.80
N GLU A 51 7.91 2.24 -9.14
CA GLU A 51 8.27 3.37 -8.27
C GLU A 51 7.06 4.30 -8.05
N SER A 52 6.30 4.59 -9.11
CA SER A 52 5.05 5.35 -9.01
C SER A 52 4.00 4.63 -8.15
N PHE A 53 3.94 3.30 -8.18
CA PHE A 53 3.07 2.52 -7.30
C PHE A 53 3.54 2.58 -5.85
N ALA A 54 4.86 2.54 -5.62
CA ALA A 54 5.45 2.61 -4.29
C ALA A 54 5.12 3.94 -3.58
N GLU A 55 5.15 5.07 -4.30
CA GLU A 55 4.78 6.37 -3.74
C GLU A 55 3.34 6.40 -3.20
N ARG A 56 2.45 5.58 -3.78
CA ARG A 56 1.03 5.49 -3.41
C ARG A 56 0.77 4.55 -2.23
N ILE A 57 1.80 4.00 -1.58
CA ILE A 57 1.57 3.15 -0.42
C ILE A 57 1.14 3.92 0.82
N THR A 58 1.51 5.19 0.90
CA THR A 58 1.02 6.11 1.93
C THR A 58 -0.32 6.68 1.47
N PRO A 59 -1.45 6.35 2.12
CA PRO A 59 -2.73 6.96 1.80
C PRO A 59 -2.74 8.44 2.25
N SER A 60 -3.52 9.27 1.55
CA SER A 60 -3.73 10.67 1.94
C SER A 60 -4.59 10.83 3.20
N SER A 61 -5.34 9.78 3.57
CA SER A 61 -6.15 9.73 4.80
C SER A 61 -6.20 8.28 5.29
N TRP A 62 -6.03 8.08 6.60
CA TRP A 62 -6.05 6.76 7.23
C TRP A 62 -6.55 6.84 8.66
N THR A 63 -6.95 5.68 9.18
CA THR A 63 -7.23 5.45 10.59
C THR A 63 -6.40 4.26 11.07
N GLY A 64 -6.01 4.28 12.34
CA GLY A 64 -5.11 3.27 12.91
C GLY A 64 -3.65 3.44 12.46
N SER A 65 -2.91 2.33 12.41
CA SER A 65 -1.47 2.36 12.07
C SER A 65 -1.25 2.52 10.57
N LEU A 66 -0.55 3.60 10.21
CA LEU A 66 -0.06 3.85 8.87
C LEU A 66 0.94 2.76 8.44
N ALA A 67 1.82 2.33 9.33
CA ALA A 67 2.79 1.30 9.01
C ALA A 67 2.12 -0.04 8.63
N ASN A 68 1.02 -0.40 9.29
CA ASN A 68 0.24 -1.60 8.94
C ASN A 68 -0.38 -1.48 7.54
N ILE A 69 -0.91 -0.30 7.17
CA ILE A 69 -1.45 -0.06 5.83
C ILE A 69 -0.35 -0.14 4.77
N MET A 70 0.79 0.51 5.01
CA MET A 70 1.94 0.48 4.10
C MET A 70 2.49 -0.95 3.95
N GLN A 71 2.55 -1.73 5.03
CA GLN A 71 2.97 -3.12 5.02
C GLN A 71 2.05 -3.99 4.15
N ALA A 72 0.74 -3.82 4.26
CA ALA A 72 -0.24 -4.56 3.44
C ALA A 72 -0.07 -4.23 1.95
N ARG A 73 0.10 -2.95 1.61
CA ARG A 73 0.35 -2.49 0.23
C ARG A 73 1.70 -2.96 -0.33
N SER A 74 2.73 -2.99 0.52
CA SER A 74 4.03 -3.58 0.18
C SER A 74 3.93 -5.06 -0.13
N ARG A 75 3.18 -5.83 0.67
CA ARG A 75 2.92 -7.24 0.39
C ARG A 75 2.21 -7.44 -0.94
N ALA A 76 1.22 -6.61 -1.27
CA ALA A 76 0.52 -6.68 -2.54
C ALA A 76 1.48 -6.51 -3.74
N ILE A 77 2.38 -5.52 -3.68
CA ILE A 77 3.40 -5.29 -4.72
C ILE A 77 4.43 -6.43 -4.76
N SER A 78 4.82 -6.99 -3.61
CA SER A 78 5.82 -8.07 -3.55
C SER A 78 5.43 -9.34 -4.30
N THR A 79 4.14 -9.53 -4.57
CA THR A 79 3.66 -10.66 -5.38
C THR A 79 4.22 -10.62 -6.81
N LEU A 80 4.54 -9.43 -7.33
CA LEU A 80 5.14 -9.23 -8.65
C LEU A 80 6.58 -9.73 -8.75
N SER A 81 7.27 -10.04 -7.63
CA SER A 81 8.59 -10.69 -7.67
C SER A 81 8.56 -12.08 -8.32
N LYS A 82 7.36 -12.67 -8.47
CA LYS A 82 7.11 -13.95 -9.15
C LYS A 82 6.49 -13.78 -10.54
N HIS A 83 6.49 -12.56 -11.09
CA HIS A 83 5.91 -12.29 -12.39
C HIS A 83 6.62 -13.06 -13.51
N ALA A 84 5.88 -13.44 -14.55
CA ALA A 84 6.42 -14.23 -15.67
C ALA A 84 7.49 -13.46 -16.47
N ARG A 85 7.35 -12.14 -16.56
CA ARG A 85 8.34 -11.26 -17.17
C ARG A 85 9.50 -10.94 -16.20
N PRO A 86 10.76 -11.27 -16.54
CA PRO A 86 11.90 -11.10 -15.64
C PRO A 86 12.21 -9.64 -15.27
N ASP A 87 11.99 -8.70 -16.19
CA ASP A 87 12.19 -7.26 -15.96
C ASP A 87 11.24 -6.71 -14.88
N ILE A 88 9.96 -7.10 -14.93
CA ILE A 88 8.97 -6.80 -13.90
C ILE A 88 9.35 -7.43 -12.56
N ALA A 89 9.72 -8.72 -12.58
CA ALA A 89 10.08 -9.45 -11.37
C ALA A 89 11.28 -8.83 -10.65
N GLU A 90 12.31 -8.41 -11.39
CA GLU A 90 13.49 -7.77 -10.84
C GLU A 90 13.19 -6.36 -10.32
N ALA A 91 12.46 -5.56 -11.11
CA ALA A 91 12.02 -4.23 -10.68
C ALA A 91 11.17 -4.27 -9.40
N ALA A 92 10.32 -5.30 -9.25
CA ALA A 92 9.52 -5.49 -8.06
C ALA A 92 10.39 -5.74 -6.81
N LYS A 93 11.47 -6.53 -6.91
CA LYS A 93 12.39 -6.75 -5.79
C LYS A 93 13.05 -5.44 -5.34
N VAL A 94 13.59 -4.68 -6.30
CA VAL A 94 14.24 -3.38 -6.04
C VAL A 94 13.28 -2.43 -5.30
N VAL A 95 12.04 -2.34 -5.78
CA VAL A 95 11.03 -1.46 -5.18
C VAL A 95 10.58 -1.99 -3.82
N CYS A 96 10.43 -3.31 -3.65
CA CYS A 96 10.07 -3.89 -2.36
C CYS A 96 11.09 -3.61 -1.26
N GLU A 97 12.39 -3.66 -1.55
CA GLU A 97 13.43 -3.30 -0.57
C GLU A 97 13.27 -1.86 -0.07
N LYS A 98 13.05 -0.91 -1.00
CA LYS A 98 12.79 0.51 -0.69
C LYS A 98 11.56 0.65 0.21
N MET A 99 10.48 -0.07 -0.10
CA MET A 99 9.23 -0.01 0.66
C MET A 99 9.36 -0.62 2.05
N ILE A 100 10.12 -1.69 2.22
CA ILE A 100 10.37 -2.30 3.54
C ILE A 100 11.03 -1.26 4.46
N GLN A 101 12.04 -0.54 3.97
CA GLN A 101 12.67 0.53 4.74
C GLN A 101 11.69 1.64 5.12
N TRP A 102 10.74 1.97 4.24
CA TRP A 102 9.73 2.99 4.52
C TRP A 102 8.76 2.54 5.61
N VAL A 103 8.34 1.28 5.57
CA VAL A 103 7.48 0.66 6.57
C VAL A 103 8.16 0.64 7.94
N GLU A 104 9.40 0.17 8.03
CA GLU A 104 10.13 0.11 9.31
C GLU A 104 10.31 1.50 9.92
N ARG A 105 10.70 2.51 9.12
CA ARG A 105 10.78 3.90 9.58
C ARG A 105 9.45 4.44 10.11
N GLN A 106 8.32 4.05 9.52
CA GLN A 106 7.01 4.45 10.06
C GLN A 106 6.67 3.70 11.34
N LYS A 107 7.01 2.40 11.47
CA LYS A 107 6.80 1.66 12.72
C LYS A 107 7.55 2.30 13.89
N GLU A 108 8.83 2.64 13.68
CA GLU A 108 9.66 3.30 14.70
C GLU A 108 9.08 4.65 15.11
N ARG A 109 8.58 5.43 14.13
CA ARG A 109 7.93 6.71 14.38
C ARG A 109 6.66 6.54 15.22
N GLU A 110 5.76 5.64 14.81
CA GLU A 110 4.50 5.37 15.51
C GLU A 110 4.78 4.90 16.95
N GLN A 111 5.75 4.01 17.16
CA GLN A 111 6.15 3.53 18.49
C GLN A 111 6.71 4.64 19.38
N ARG A 112 7.50 5.56 18.82
CA ARG A 112 8.02 6.71 19.56
C ARG A 112 6.89 7.64 19.99
N GLU A 113 5.98 7.98 19.07
CA GLU A 113 4.83 8.85 19.34
C GLU A 113 3.89 8.26 20.39
N ASP A 114 3.71 6.93 20.40
CA ASP A 114 2.91 6.22 21.40
C ASP A 114 3.53 6.32 22.80
N ARG A 115 4.83 6.02 22.92
CA ARG A 115 5.59 6.16 24.18
C ARG A 115 5.61 7.59 24.72
N GLU A 116 5.71 8.59 23.85
CA GLU A 116 5.68 10.01 24.22
C GLU A 116 4.29 10.43 24.75
N ARG A 117 3.22 9.84 24.22
CA ARG A 117 1.86 10.10 24.71
C ARG A 117 1.63 9.45 26.07
N GLU A 118 2.04 8.20 26.25
CA GLU A 118 1.88 7.47 27.52
C GLU A 118 2.55 8.19 28.69
N GLN A 119 3.76 8.73 28.50
CA GLN A 119 4.50 9.50 29.53
C GLN A 119 3.88 10.85 29.90
N ARG A 120 2.87 11.32 29.16
CA ARG A 120 2.26 12.64 29.34
C ARG A 120 0.98 12.60 30.19
N PHE A 121 0.52 11.40 30.54
CA PHE A 121 -0.68 11.16 31.34
C PHE A 121 -0.39 10.60 32.74
N GLU A 122 0.89 10.60 33.16
CA GLU A 122 1.35 10.31 34.53
C GLU A 122 1.76 11.63 35.23
#